data_AF-A0A9E4HR79-F1
#
_entry.id   AF-A0A9E4HR79-F1
#
_cell.length_a   1.000
_cell.length_b   1.000
_cell.length_c   1.000
_cell.angle_alpha   90.00
_cell.angle_beta   90.00
_cell.angle_gamma   90.00
#
_symmetry.space_group_name_H-M   'P 1'
#
loop_
_entity.id
_entity.type
_entity.pdbx_description
1 polymer ?
#
loop_
_entity_poly.entity_id
_entity_poly.type
_entity_poly.pdbx_seq_one_letter_code
_entity_poly.pdbx_strand_id
1 'polypeptide(L)'
;TDDAAGDHEEESLAHLAANLGGSADLGAVVPFLTCKHPIEYCRMFARRASALGVAAVAVVGGDHAVGPERCVPHGKDLRRILRADQPGLPLGGWANPHRDPIEQARFVAA
;
A
#
# COMPACT_ATOMS: atom_id res chain seq x y z
N THR A 1 -10.07 -3.88 9.36
CA THR A 1 -8.99 -3.05 8.80
C THR A 1 -7.93 -3.03 9.85
N ASP A 2 -6.74 -3.55 9.54
CA ASP A 2 -5.56 -3.31 10.39
C ASP A 2 -5.33 -1.79 10.41
N ASP A 3 -5.17 -1.21 11.60
CA ASP A 3 -5.50 0.19 11.96
C ASP A 3 -4.63 1.26 11.27
N ALA A 4 -3.95 0.91 10.18
CA ALA A 4 -3.09 1.78 9.39
C ALA A 4 -1.99 2.47 10.22
N ALA A 5 -1.80 2.03 11.46
CA ALA A 5 -0.94 2.62 12.47
C ALA A 5 0.51 2.20 12.29
N GLY A 6 0.76 1.02 11.70
CA GLY A 6 2.10 0.50 11.44
C GLY A 6 2.76 -0.15 12.65
N ASP A 7 1.98 -0.54 13.66
CA ASP A 7 2.49 -1.28 14.82
C ASP A 7 3.06 -2.65 14.41
N HIS A 8 3.76 -3.31 15.34
CA HIS A 8 4.30 -4.66 15.17
C HIS A 8 3.20 -5.72 15.07
N GLU A 9 2.34 -5.60 14.07
CA GLU A 9 1.34 -6.60 13.74
C GLU A 9 1.95 -7.70 12.85
N GLU A 10 1.24 -8.84 12.83
CA GLU A 10 1.52 -9.96 11.95
C GLU A 10 1.59 -9.49 10.48
N GLU A 11 2.44 -10.12 9.65
CA GLU A 11 2.63 -9.65 8.28
C GLU A 11 1.34 -9.79 7.47
N SER A 12 0.64 -8.67 7.26
CA SER A 12 -0.75 -8.64 6.81
C SER A 12 -0.98 -9.35 5.46
N LEU A 13 0.03 -9.36 4.57
CA LEU A 13 -0.07 -10.02 3.29
C LEU A 13 0.02 -11.55 3.39
N ALA A 14 0.95 -12.09 4.19
CA ALA A 14 1.02 -13.51 4.48
C ALA A 14 -0.24 -13.99 5.20
N HIS A 15 -0.73 -13.21 6.16
CA HIS A 15 -1.97 -13.52 6.88
C HIS A 15 -3.19 -13.53 5.94
N LEU A 16 -3.29 -12.53 5.06
CA LEU A 16 -4.34 -12.45 4.04
C LEU A 16 -4.30 -13.65 3.08
N ALA A 17 -3.12 -14.01 2.57
CA ALA A 17 -2.97 -15.15 1.67
C ALA A 17 -3.32 -16.49 2.35
N ALA A 18 -2.92 -16.66 3.62
CA ALA A 18 -3.23 -17.87 4.39
C ALA A 18 -4.73 -18.02 4.66
N ASN A 19 -5.43 -16.92 4.95
CA ASN A 19 -6.84 -16.95 5.37
C ASN A 19 -7.85 -16.98 4.21
N LEU A 20 -7.50 -16.45 3.04
CA LEU A 20 -8.38 -16.52 1.87
C LEU A 20 -8.52 -17.95 1.31
N GLY A 21 -7.55 -18.82 1.61
CA GLY A 21 -7.54 -20.21 1.19
C GLY A 21 -7.14 -20.40 -0.28
N GLY A 22 -6.74 -21.62 -0.65
CA GLY A 22 -6.14 -21.92 -1.96
C GLY A 22 -7.07 -21.77 -3.17
N SER A 23 -8.38 -21.57 -2.97
CA SER A 23 -9.36 -21.35 -4.04
C SER A 23 -9.71 -19.88 -4.26
N ALA A 24 -9.14 -18.96 -3.48
CA ALA A 24 -9.41 -17.54 -3.64
C ALA A 24 -8.73 -16.97 -4.89
N ASP A 25 -9.45 -16.11 -5.61
CA ASP A 25 -8.89 -15.32 -6.70
C ASP A 25 -8.15 -14.12 -6.12
N LEU A 26 -6.83 -14.25 -5.94
CA LEU A 26 -5.97 -13.15 -5.49
C LEU A 26 -5.94 -11.99 -6.50
N GLY A 27 -6.28 -12.23 -7.77
CA GLY A 27 -6.44 -11.20 -8.79
C GLY A 27 -7.62 -10.25 -8.53
N ALA A 28 -8.51 -10.58 -7.59
CA ALA A 28 -9.58 -9.69 -7.12
C ALA A 28 -9.23 -8.96 -5.80
N VAL A 29 -8.03 -9.18 -5.24
CA VAL A 29 -7.62 -8.61 -3.96
C VAL A 29 -6.80 -7.34 -4.18
N VAL A 30 -7.12 -6.31 -3.40
CA VAL A 30 -6.35 -5.06 -3.32
C VAL A 30 -5.96 -4.81 -1.86
N PRO A 31 -4.81 -5.30 -1.39
CA PRO A 31 -4.32 -4.95 -0.05
C PRO A 31 -3.94 -3.46 0.00
N PHE A 32 -3.97 -2.88 1.19
CA PHE A 32 -3.47 -1.53 1.42
C PHE A 32 -2.12 -1.56 2.14
N LEU A 33 -1.28 -0.56 1.85
CA LEU A 33 0.03 -0.35 2.46
C LEU A 33 0.13 1.11 2.90
N THR A 34 0.57 1.34 4.13
CA THR A 34 0.75 2.69 4.67
C THR A 34 2.21 3.12 4.64
N CYS A 35 2.47 4.42 4.76
CA CYS A 35 3.81 4.95 4.99
C CYS A 35 4.32 4.71 6.42
N LYS A 36 3.58 4.02 7.28
CA LYS A 36 3.89 3.84 8.72
C LYS A 36 4.80 2.64 9.00
N HIS A 37 5.45 2.10 7.98
CA HIS A 37 6.45 1.05 8.13
C HIS A 37 7.81 1.53 7.64
N PRO A 38 8.92 0.92 8.10
CA PRO A 38 10.23 1.16 7.51
C PRO A 38 10.22 0.98 5.99
N ILE A 39 11.03 1.75 5.27
CA ILE A 39 11.02 1.74 3.80
C ILE A 39 11.38 0.35 3.24
N GLU A 40 12.24 -0.40 3.94
CA GLU A 40 12.63 -1.75 3.61
C GLU A 40 11.44 -2.72 3.68
N TYR A 41 10.56 -2.54 4.67
CA TYR A 41 9.32 -3.32 4.80
C TYR A 41 8.39 -3.02 3.63
N CYS A 42 8.17 -1.74 3.30
CA CYS A 42 7.31 -1.35 2.18
C CYS A 42 7.78 -1.96 0.85
N ARG A 43 9.10 -1.99 0.61
CA ARG A 43 9.70 -2.64 -0.57
C ARG A 43 9.48 -4.15 -0.59
N MET A 44 9.69 -4.80 0.56
CA MET A 44 9.47 -6.23 0.71
C MET A 44 7.99 -6.60 0.49
N PHE A 45 7.08 -5.81 1.04
CA PHE A 45 5.63 -5.95 0.84
C PHE A 45 5.26 -5.86 -0.64
N ALA A 46 5.72 -4.83 -1.35
CA ALA A 46 5.42 -4.65 -2.77
C ALA A 46 5.92 -5.82 -3.63
N ARG A 47 7.14 -6.32 -3.36
CA ARG A 47 7.68 -7.51 -4.02
C ARG A 47 6.82 -8.74 -3.79
N ARG A 48 6.34 -8.96 -2.56
CA ARG A 48 5.47 -10.09 -2.24
C ARG A 48 4.10 -9.96 -2.89
N ALA A 49 3.51 -8.77 -2.86
CA ALA A 49 2.21 -8.50 -3.50
C ALA A 49 2.27 -8.79 -5.00
N SER A 50 3.34 -8.33 -5.67
CA SER A 50 3.65 -8.64 -7.06
C SER A 50 3.78 -10.15 -7.30
N ALA A 51 4.55 -10.85 -6.47
CA ALA A 51 4.73 -12.30 -6.58
C ALA A 51 3.45 -13.11 -6.32
N LEU A 52 2.55 -12.62 -5.48
CA LEU A 52 1.24 -13.22 -5.22
C LEU A 52 0.23 -12.97 -6.34
N GLY A 53 0.52 -12.05 -7.26
CA GLY A 53 -0.37 -11.72 -8.37
C GLY A 53 -1.65 -10.98 -7.94
N VAL A 54 -1.57 -10.16 -6.88
CA VAL A 54 -2.70 -9.31 -6.49
C VAL A 54 -3.02 -8.28 -7.58
N ALA A 55 -4.28 -7.83 -7.63
CA ALA A 55 -4.74 -6.90 -8.66
C ALA A 55 -3.99 -5.55 -8.62
N ALA A 56 -3.78 -5.04 -7.41
CA ALA A 56 -3.14 -3.76 -7.14
C ALA A 56 -2.78 -3.66 -5.65
N VAL A 57 -1.99 -2.65 -5.28
CA VAL A 57 -1.80 -2.24 -3.88
C VAL A 57 -2.28 -0.80 -3.69
N ALA A 58 -3.17 -0.57 -2.72
CA ALA A 58 -3.60 0.77 -2.33
C ALA A 58 -2.58 1.40 -1.36
N VAL A 59 -1.81 2.39 -1.82
CA VAL A 59 -0.76 3.02 -1.00
C VAL A 59 -1.26 4.34 -0.40
N VAL A 60 -1.21 4.45 0.93
CA VAL A 60 -1.75 5.58 1.69
C VAL A 60 -0.73 6.12 2.71
N GLY A 61 -0.98 7.32 3.24
CA GLY A 61 -0.09 7.91 4.24
C GLY A 61 -0.11 7.19 5.60
N GLY A 62 -1.25 6.62 5.98
CA GLY A 62 -1.51 6.22 7.38
C GLY A 62 -1.71 7.45 8.29
N ASP A 63 -1.89 7.27 9.59
CA ASP A 63 -2.18 8.40 10.48
C ASP A 63 -0.94 9.23 10.84
N HIS A 64 -1.13 10.54 11.00
CA HIS A 64 -0.05 11.44 11.43
C HIS A 64 0.23 11.35 12.93
N ALA A 65 -0.80 11.08 13.75
CA ALA A 65 -0.73 11.22 15.20
C ALA A 65 -0.64 9.89 15.97
N VAL A 66 -0.77 8.74 15.30
CA VAL A 66 -0.83 7.41 15.92
C VAL A 66 0.21 6.50 15.28
N GLY A 67 0.96 5.73 16.07
CA GLY A 67 1.98 4.78 15.59
C GLY A 67 3.30 5.41 15.12
N PRO A 68 4.26 4.61 14.60
CA PRO A 68 5.59 5.03 14.14
C PRO A 68 5.60 6.18 13.13
N GLU A 69 6.67 6.97 13.07
CA GLU A 69 6.80 8.01 12.04
C GLU A 69 6.67 7.45 10.62
N ARG A 70 6.12 8.26 9.71
CA ARG A 70 6.04 7.84 8.31
C ARG A 70 7.44 7.78 7.70
N CYS A 71 7.76 6.70 6.99
CA CYS A 71 9.04 6.56 6.28
C CYS A 71 9.20 7.55 5.12
N VAL A 72 8.09 8.07 4.61
CA VAL A 72 8.03 9.19 3.67
C VAL A 72 6.81 10.07 3.96
N PRO A 73 6.83 11.37 3.60
CA PRO A 73 5.76 12.29 3.99
C PRO A 73 4.36 11.91 3.46
N HIS A 74 4.26 11.37 2.23
CA HIS A 74 2.98 11.07 1.58
C HIS A 74 2.99 9.73 0.84
N GLY A 75 1.81 9.12 0.70
CA GLY A 75 1.64 7.90 -0.09
C GLY A 75 2.06 8.02 -1.56
N LYS A 76 1.95 9.21 -2.17
CA LYS A 76 2.46 9.45 -3.54
C LYS A 76 3.98 9.32 -3.63
N ASP A 77 4.70 9.68 -2.57
CA ASP A 77 6.15 9.59 -2.52
C ASP A 77 6.57 8.12 -2.39
N LEU A 78 5.83 7.34 -1.59
CA LEU A 78 6.03 5.90 -1.49
C LEU A 78 5.74 5.19 -2.81
N ARG A 79 4.64 5.54 -3.49
CA ARG A 79 4.32 4.97 -4.82
C ARG A 79 5.44 5.20 -5.84
N ARG A 80 6.08 6.37 -5.84
CA ARG A 80 7.19 6.68 -6.74
C ARG A 80 8.38 5.73 -6.53
N ILE A 81 8.71 5.45 -5.27
CA ILE A 81 9.76 4.50 -4.89
C ILE A 81 9.38 3.08 -5.32
N LEU A 82 8.17 2.63 -4.95
CA LEU A 82 7.73 1.27 -5.23
C LEU A 82 7.54 1.00 -6.73
N ARG A 83 7.16 2.00 -7.53
CA ARG A 83 7.05 1.88 -8.99
C ARG A 83 8.42 1.69 -9.64
N ALA A 84 9.47 2.30 -9.11
CA ALA A 84 10.83 2.08 -9.58
C ALA A 84 11.30 0.64 -9.28
N ASP A 85 10.92 0.11 -8.11
CA ASP A 85 11.31 -1.23 -7.68
C ASP A 85 10.45 -2.35 -8.30
N GLN A 86 9.15 -2.09 -8.54
CA GLN A 86 8.14 -3.04 -9.04
C GLN A 86 7.26 -2.38 -10.13
N PRO A 87 7.79 -2.15 -11.35
CA PRO A 87 7.09 -1.40 -12.40
C PRO A 87 5.82 -2.08 -12.92
N GLY A 88 5.69 -3.39 -12.75
CA GLY A 88 4.51 -4.17 -13.16
C GLY A 88 3.37 -4.22 -12.15
N LEU A 89 3.57 -3.72 -10.93
CA LEU A 89 2.54 -3.75 -9.88
C LEU A 89 1.66 -2.49 -9.96
N PRO A 90 0.35 -2.60 -10.19
CA PRO A 90 -0.54 -1.44 -10.15
C PRO A 90 -0.60 -0.86 -8.73
N LEU A 91 -0.35 0.45 -8.60
CA LEU A 91 -0.34 1.17 -7.32
C LEU A 91 -1.45 2.24 -7.30
N GLY A 92 -2.40 2.05 -6.39
CA GLY A 92 -3.51 2.98 -6.13
C GLY A 92 -3.23 3.95 -4.99
N GLY A 93 -4.11 4.94 -4.84
CA GLY A 93 -4.11 5.87 -3.71
C GLY A 93 -5.54 6.29 -3.37
N TRP A 94 -5.70 6.92 -2.22
CA TRP A 94 -6.99 7.48 -1.82
C TRP A 94 -7.15 8.92 -2.33
N ALA A 95 -8.37 9.26 -2.68
CA ALA A 95 -8.79 10.60 -3.04
C ALA A 95 -9.78 11.12 -2.00
N ASN A 96 -9.62 12.39 -1.62
CA ASN A 96 -10.55 13.12 -0.76
C ASN A 96 -11.64 13.78 -1.63
N PRO A 97 -12.92 13.42 -1.48
CA PRO A 97 -14.01 13.95 -2.31
C PRO A 97 -14.27 15.45 -2.10
N HIS A 98 -13.71 16.05 -1.04
CA HIS A 98 -13.84 17.48 -0.73
C HIS A 98 -12.68 18.34 -1.23
N ARG A 99 -11.75 17.76 -2.00
CA ARG A 99 -10.58 18.45 -2.57
C ARG A 99 -10.64 18.42 -4.09
N ASP A 100 -9.87 19.29 -4.75
CA ASP A 100 -9.87 19.38 -6.21
C ASP A 100 -9.52 18.03 -6.85
N PRO A 101 -10.41 17.41 -7.65
CA PRO A 101 -10.14 16.13 -8.28
C PRO A 101 -8.99 16.21 -9.29
N ILE A 102 -8.78 17.35 -9.95
CA ILE A 102 -7.73 17.52 -10.96
C ILE A 102 -6.36 17.51 -10.29
N GLU A 103 -6.18 18.28 -9.22
CA GLU A 103 -4.97 18.23 -8.40
C GLU A 103 -4.69 16.81 -7.89
N GLN A 104 -5.71 16.14 -7.36
CA GLN A 104 -5.54 14.80 -6.80
C GLN A 104 -5.17 13.74 -7.84
N ALA A 105 -5.71 13.81 -9.06
CA ALA A 105 -5.31 12.93 -10.16
C ALA A 105 -3.81 13.04 -10.49
N ARG A 106 -3.21 14.24 -10.35
CA ARG A 106 -1.76 14.44 -10.55
C ARG A 106 -0.92 13.68 -9.53
N PHE A 107 -1.42 13.39 -8.32
CA PHE A 107 -0.71 12.59 -7.32
C PHE A 107 -0.68 11.08 -7.63
N VAL A 108 -1.47 10.63 -8.59
CA VAL A 108 -1.48 9.23 -9.07
C VAL A 108 -0.57 9.07 -10.28
N ALA A 109 -0.56 10.08 -11.17
CA ALA A 109 0.27 10.09 -12.37
C ALA A 109 1.76 10.37 -12.13
N ALA A 110 2.11 11.01 -11.00
CA ALA A 110 3.48 11.25 -10.54
C ALA A 110 4.12 10.01 -9.90
#